data_AF-A0A315AP78-F1
#
_entry.id   AF-A0A315AP78-F1
#
_cell.length_a   1.000
_cell.length_b   1.000
_cell.length_c   1.000
_cell.angle_alpha   90.00
_cell.angle_beta   90.00
_cell.angle_gamma   90.00
#
_symmetry.space_group_name_H-M   'P 1'
#
loop_
_entity.id
_entity.type
_entity.pdbx_description
1 polymer ?
#
loop_
_entity_poly.entity_id
_entity_poly.type
_entity_poly.pdbx_seq_one_letter_code
_entity_poly.pdbx_strand_id
1 'polypeptide(L)' 'MVKGGWLVLVRAVQATGRFIASAVAEKVSALATESYLRERAERGSASKFQAALEAVPAQKPQDFDRL' A
#
# COMPACT_ATOMS: atom_id res chain seq x y z
N MET A 1 -42.97 -21.87 -7.88
CA MET A 1 -41.52 -22.09 -8.07
C MET A 1 -40.91 -20.86 -8.78
N VAL A 2 -40.72 -19.71 -8.11
CA VAL A 2 -40.15 -18.48 -8.73
C VAL A 2 -39.34 -17.61 -7.75
N LYS A 3 -39.61 -17.68 -6.44
CA LYS A 3 -38.95 -16.83 -5.43
C LYS A 3 -37.42 -16.99 -5.32
N GLY A 4 -36.87 -18.16 -5.64
CA GLY A 4 -35.43 -18.42 -5.57
C GLY A 4 -34.61 -17.74 -6.66
N GLY A 5 -35.10 -17.71 -7.90
CA GLY A 5 -34.38 -17.12 -9.03
C GLY A 5 -34.24 -15.59 -8.93
N TRP A 6 -35.28 -14.92 -8.43
CA TRP A 6 -35.26 -13.47 -8.25
C TRP A 6 -34.25 -13.02 -7.19
N LEU A 7 -34.14 -13.78 -6.09
CA LEU A 7 -33.15 -13.50 -5.03
C LEU A 7 -31.71 -13.71 -5.53
N VAL A 8 -31.47 -14.74 -6.35
CA VAL A 8 -30.15 -15.00 -6.96
C VAL A 8 -29.77 -13.86 -7.91
N LEU A 9 -30.70 -13.39 -8.73
CA LEU A 9 -30.47 -12.29 -9.68
C LEU A 9 -30.11 -10.99 -8.94
N VAL A 10 -30.86 -10.65 -7.89
CA VAL A 10 -30.60 -9.46 -7.06
C VAL A 10 -29.22 -9.54 -6.39
N ARG A 11 -28.81 -10.72 -5.90
CA ARG A 11 -27.49 -10.92 -5.31
C ARG A 11 -26.36 -10.78 -6.34
N ALA A 12 -26.57 -11.27 -7.55
CA ALA A 12 -25.59 -11.16 -8.64
C ALA A 12 -25.34 -9.70 -9.04
N VAL A 13 -26.39 -8.89 -9.20
CA VAL A 13 -26.25 -7.45 -9.51
C VAL A 13 -25.49 -6.71 -8.41
N GLN A 14 -25.76 -7.02 -7.15
CA GLN A 14 -25.00 -6.43 -6.04
C GLN A 14 -23.53 -6.89 -5.98
N ALA A 15 -23.25 -8.14 -6.38
CA ALA A 15 -21.88 -8.66 -6.43
C ALA A 15 -21.05 -7.90 -7.47
N THR A 16 -21.61 -7.60 -8.64
CA THR A 16 -20.95 -6.79 -9.68
C THR A 16 -20.64 -5.39 -9.18
N GLY A 17 -21.59 -4.72 -8.50
CA GLY A 17 -21.35 -3.39 -7.93
C GLY A 17 -20.21 -3.35 -6.92
N ARG A 18 -20.12 -4.36 -6.03
CA ARG A 18 -19.03 -4.50 -5.05
C ARG A 18 -17.68 -4.75 -5.71
N PHE A 19 -17.63 -5.57 -6.76
CA PHE A 19 -16.40 -5.83 -7.51
C PHE A 19 -15.89 -4.56 -8.22
N ILE A 20 -16.78 -3.80 -8.86
CA ILE A 20 -16.39 -2.53 -9.51
C ILE A 20 -15.91 -1.53 -8.45
N ALA A 21 -16.62 -1.39 -7.34
CA ALA A 21 -16.22 -0.48 -6.26
C ALA A 21 -14.86 -0.83 -5.67
N SER A 22 -14.55 -2.12 -5.45
CA SER A 22 -13.25 -2.53 -4.94
C SER A 22 -12.12 -2.27 -5.93
N ALA A 23 -12.33 -2.55 -7.23
CA ALA A 23 -11.33 -2.30 -8.26
C ALA A 23 -11.03 -0.80 -8.41
N VAL A 24 -12.05 0.06 -8.32
CA VAL A 24 -11.87 1.52 -8.33
C VAL A 24 -11.12 1.98 -7.08
N ALA A 25 -11.50 1.50 -5.90
CA ALA A 25 -10.81 1.85 -4.65
C ALA A 25 -9.33 1.44 -4.68
N GLU A 26 -9.03 0.23 -5.18
CA GLU A 26 -7.67 -0.25 -5.38
C GLU A 26 -6.88 0.65 -6.34
N LYS A 27 -7.48 1.01 -7.50
CA LYS A 27 -6.82 1.89 -8.47
C LYS A 27 -6.53 3.28 -7.89
N VAL A 28 -7.47 3.85 -7.14
CA VAL A 28 -7.28 5.15 -6.46
C VAL A 28 -6.16 5.05 -5.42
N SER A 29 -6.14 3.98 -4.61
CA SER A 29 -5.08 3.77 -3.62
C SER A 29 -3.70 3.62 -4.27
N ALA A 30 -3.60 2.89 -5.39
CA ALA A 30 -2.36 2.75 -6.14
C ALA A 30 -1.85 4.09 -6.69
N LEU A 31 -2.72 4.89 -7.32
CA LEU A 31 -2.36 6.20 -7.86
C LEU A 31 -1.97 7.21 -6.76
N ALA A 32 -2.67 7.18 -5.63
CA ALA A 32 -2.33 8.01 -4.47
C ALA A 32 -0.94 7.64 -3.90
N THR A 33 -0.66 6.34 -3.80
CA THR A 33 0.63 5.82 -3.34
C THR A 33 1.76 6.21 -4.29
N GLU A 34 1.56 6.03 -5.59
CA GLU A 34 2.52 6.44 -6.63
C GLU A 34 2.85 7.94 -6.53
N SER A 35 1.81 8.77 -6.42
CA SER A 35 1.95 10.23 -6.32
C SER A 35 2.73 10.65 -5.08
N TYR A 36 2.39 10.06 -3.93
CA TYR A 36 3.09 10.32 -2.67
C TYR A 36 4.58 9.93 -2.73
N LEU A 37 4.88 8.73 -3.24
CA LEU A 37 6.27 8.26 -3.36
C LEU A 37 7.08 9.13 -4.32
N ARG A 38 6.48 9.58 -5.43
CA ARG A 38 7.13 10.50 -6.38
C ARG A 38 7.49 11.82 -5.71
N GLU A 39 6.54 12.48 -5.06
CA GLU A 39 6.77 13.75 -4.34
C GLU A 39 7.82 13.58 -3.22
N ARG A 40 7.83 12.43 -2.54
CA ARG A 40 8.81 12.16 -1.49
C ARG A 40 10.21 11.92 -2.07
N ALA A 41 10.31 11.24 -3.21
CA ALA A 41 11.56 10.96 -3.91
C ALA A 41 12.22 12.24 -4.44
N GLU A 42 11.44 13.19 -4.97
CA GLU A 42 11.94 14.50 -5.39
C GLU A 42 12.59 15.29 -4.24
N ARG A 43 12.08 15.12 -3.03
CA ARG A 43 12.65 15.70 -1.80
C ARG A 43 13.77 14.84 -1.18
N GLY A 44 14.01 13.65 -1.73
CA GLY A 44 15.03 12.72 -1.26
C GLY A 44 16.42 13.09 -1.77
N SER A 45 17.46 12.72 -1.03
CA SER A 45 18.85 12.89 -1.47
C SER A 45 19.68 11.72 -0.96
N ALA A 46 20.19 10.91 -1.89
CA ALA A 46 21.04 9.77 -1.58
C ALA A 46 22.32 10.20 -0.84
N SER A 47 22.92 11.32 -1.23
CA SER A 47 24.11 11.85 -0.56
C SER A 47 23.83 12.30 0.87
N LYS A 48 22.71 12.98 1.13
CA LYS A 48 22.31 13.34 2.50
C LYS A 48 21.99 12.11 3.35
N PHE A 49 21.35 11.10 2.76
CA PHE A 49 21.09 9.84 3.42
C PHE A 49 22.39 9.13 3.82
N GLN A 50 23.33 9.01 2.87
CA GLN A 50 24.63 8.41 3.12
C GLN A 50 25.43 9.17 4.18
N ALA A 51 25.46 10.50 4.11
CA ALA A 51 26.12 11.34 5.12
C ALA A 51 25.52 11.15 6.52
N ALA A 52 24.20 10.96 6.61
CA ALA A 52 23.55 10.66 7.89
C ALA A 52 23.94 9.28 8.44
N LEU A 53 24.10 8.28 7.56
CA LEU A 53 24.59 6.95 7.95
C LEU A 53 26.05 6.99 8.42
N GLU A 54 26.91 7.79 7.77
CA GLU A 54 28.32 7.96 8.14
C GLU A 54 28.49 8.64 9.50
N ALA A 55 27.50 9.42 9.95
CA ALA A 55 27.49 10.00 11.28
C ALA A 55 27.29 8.95 12.39
N VAL A 56 26.87 7.73 12.06
CA VAL A 56 26.72 6.64 13.03
C VAL A 56 28.09 6.03 13.32
N PRO A 57 28.58 6.07 14.58
CA PRO A 57 29.87 5.48 14.93
C PRO A 57 29.86 3.97 14.75
N ALA A 58 30.95 3.43 14.20
CA ALA A 58 31.17 1.99 14.15
C ALA A 58 31.48 1.45 15.56
N GLN A 59 30.44 1.03 16.30
CA GLN A 59 30.55 0.44 17.63
C GLN A 59 30.15 -1.04 17.64
N LYS A 60 30.71 -1.80 18.58
CA LYS A 60 30.31 -3.20 18.77
C LYS A 60 28.83 -3.28 19.18
N PRO A 61 28.06 -4.27 18.68
CA PRO A 61 26.71 -4.53 19.17
C PRO A 61 26.70 -4.79 20.68
N GLN A 62 25.63 -4.35 21.35
CA GLN A 62 25.39 -4.65 22.75
C GLN A 62 25.21 -6.15 22.93
N ASP A 63 25.45 -6.67 24.14
CA ASP A 63 25.43 -8.13 24.37
C ASP A 63 24.09 -8.77 24.01
N PHE A 64 22.98 -8.05 24.16
CA PHE A 64 21.64 -8.51 23.79
C PHE A 64 21.31 -8.37 22.29
N ASP A 65 22.10 -7.60 21.53
CA ASP A 65 21.98 -7.44 20.07
C ASP A 65 22.86 -8.43 19.30
N ARG A 66 23.56 -9.33 20.00
CA ARG A 66 24.38 -10.38 19.39
C ARG A 66 23.49 -11.56 18.99
N LEU A 67 23.77 -12.12 17.80
CA LEU A 67 23.16 -13.35 17.29
C LEU A 67 23.77 -14.59 17.94
#